data_AF-A0A2S9Y1U1-F1
#
_entry.id   AF-A0A2S9Y1U1-F1
#
_cell.length_a   1.000
_cell.length_b   1.000
_cell.length_c   1.000
_cell.angle_alpha   90.00
_cell.angle_beta   90.00
_cell.angle_gamma   90.00
#
_symmetry.space_group_name_H-M   'P 1'
#
loop_
_entity.id
_entity.type
_entity.pdbx_description
1 polymer ?
#
loop_
_entity_poly.entity_id
_entity_poly.type
_entity_poly.pdbx_seq_one_letter_code
_entity_poly.pdbx_strand_id
1 'polypeptide(L)'
;MTMRTIITTTLFGFALALTACDKEEPAKTDTQAKTDTKTDGGGKADGGEKPGDDDPVEAPSLDPKVEQAVNVANSIASDPGAADSILEEAGLDRQSFEALLYEIARDPELSKSYAVARDA
;
A
#
# COMPACT_ATOMS: atom_id res chain seq x y z
N MET A 1 44.14 0.09 -20.62
CA MET A 1 44.57 -0.70 -19.44
C MET A 1 43.42 -0.63 -18.46
N THR A 2 42.35 -1.41 -18.60
CA THR A 2 42.27 -2.87 -18.38
C THR A 2 42.72 -3.26 -16.97
N MET A 3 41.78 -3.36 -16.03
CA MET A 3 41.81 -4.40 -15.01
C MET A 3 40.38 -4.77 -14.62
N ARG A 4 39.98 -5.95 -15.10
CA ARG A 4 38.80 -6.73 -14.71
C ARG A 4 39.22 -7.68 -13.59
N THR A 5 38.44 -7.75 -12.52
CA THR A 5 38.44 -8.82 -11.51
C THR A 5 37.04 -8.76 -10.88
N ILE A 6 35.98 -9.47 -11.33
CA ILE A 6 35.66 -10.91 -11.26
C ILE A 6 36.05 -11.55 -9.92
N ILE A 7 35.12 -12.31 -9.33
CA ILE A 7 35.20 -13.21 -8.13
C ILE A 7 34.41 -12.59 -6.94
N THR A 8 33.43 -13.20 -6.26
CA THR A 8 32.83 -14.54 -6.29
C THR A 8 31.58 -14.57 -5.40
N THR A 9 30.51 -15.14 -5.96
CA THR A 9 29.51 -16.04 -5.35
C THR A 9 29.50 -16.22 -3.82
N THR A 10 28.43 -15.76 -3.18
CA THR A 10 27.80 -16.46 -2.05
C THR A 10 26.28 -16.36 -2.15
N LEU A 11 25.71 -17.27 -2.94
CA LEU A 11 24.37 -17.80 -2.73
C LEU A 11 24.40 -18.57 -1.41
N PHE A 12 23.84 -18.02 -0.34
CA PHE A 12 23.55 -18.76 0.88
C PHE A 12 22.04 -18.98 0.97
N GLY A 13 21.65 -20.23 0.72
CA GLY A 13 20.26 -20.67 0.64
C GLY A 13 19.53 -20.55 1.98
N PHE A 14 18.34 -19.95 1.91
CA PHE A 14 17.36 -19.93 2.99
C PHE A 14 16.63 -21.29 2.98
N ALA A 15 17.08 -22.21 3.82
CA ALA A 15 16.47 -23.52 3.98
C ALA A 15 15.12 -23.40 4.73
N LEU A 16 14.05 -23.79 4.04
CA LEU A 16 12.74 -24.11 4.59
C LEU A 16 12.86 -25.27 5.59
N ALA A 17 12.65 -25.01 6.89
CA ALA A 17 12.40 -26.04 7.88
C ALA A 17 10.90 -26.09 8.20
N LEU A 18 10.19 -26.99 7.51
CA LEU A 18 8.91 -27.54 7.93
C LEU A 18 9.16 -28.54 9.06
N THR A 19 8.84 -28.17 10.30
CA THR A 19 8.72 -29.11 11.42
C THR A 19 7.28 -29.12 11.91
N ALA A 20 6.52 -30.12 11.46
CA ALA A 20 5.21 -30.51 11.97
C ALA A 20 5.28 -31.99 12.41
N CYS A 21 4.53 -32.33 13.46
CA CYS A 21 4.33 -33.64 14.12
C CYS A 21 5.47 -34.12 15.05
N ASP A 22 5.25 -34.69 16.25
CA ASP A 22 4.06 -35.06 17.03
C ASP A 22 4.57 -35.83 18.30
N LYS A 23 4.28 -35.38 19.55
CA LYS A 23 4.09 -36.20 20.79
C LYS A 23 4.12 -35.44 22.15
N GLU A 24 2.91 -35.18 22.67
CA GLU A 24 2.36 -35.42 24.04
C GLU A 24 2.99 -34.83 25.34
N GLU A 25 2.46 -33.66 25.74
CA GLU A 25 1.81 -33.15 27.00
C GLU A 25 1.70 -33.97 28.34
N PRO A 26 1.53 -33.31 29.53
CA PRO A 26 0.22 -32.77 29.97
C PRO A 26 0.17 -31.41 30.72
N ALA A 27 -0.83 -30.60 30.29
CA ALA A 27 -1.89 -29.92 31.05
C ALA A 27 -1.58 -28.82 32.09
N LYS A 28 -2.08 -27.60 31.83
CA LYS A 28 -3.32 -27.06 32.43
C LYS A 28 -4.11 -26.14 31.48
N THR A 29 -5.32 -26.58 31.18
CA THR A 29 -6.54 -25.97 30.64
C THR A 29 -6.99 -24.77 31.50
N ASP A 30 -7.58 -23.68 30.99
CA ASP A 30 -9.01 -23.46 30.67
C ASP A 30 -9.12 -21.93 30.34
N THR A 31 -9.89 -21.35 29.40
CA THR A 31 -11.01 -21.81 28.58
C THR A 31 -11.18 -20.90 27.35
N GLN A 32 -11.68 -21.51 26.27
CA GLN A 32 -12.11 -20.89 25.03
C GLN A 32 -13.29 -19.91 25.22
N ALA A 33 -13.35 -18.88 24.38
CA ALA A 33 -14.62 -18.48 23.77
C ALA A 33 -14.41 -18.29 22.27
N LYS A 34 -15.01 -19.21 21.50
CA LYS A 34 -15.35 -19.08 20.10
C LYS A 34 -16.48 -18.05 19.93
N THR A 35 -16.81 -17.81 18.66
CA THR A 35 -18.14 -17.42 18.15
C THR A 35 -18.28 -15.93 17.89
N ASP A 36 -18.80 -15.45 16.78
CA ASP A 36 -19.06 -15.94 15.42
C ASP A 36 -19.50 -14.66 14.66
N THR A 37 -19.23 -14.61 13.36
CA THR A 37 -20.23 -14.28 12.32
C THR A 37 -21.34 -13.24 12.64
N LYS A 38 -21.27 -12.11 11.91
CA LYS A 38 -22.37 -11.40 11.23
C LYS A 38 -23.32 -10.47 12.03
N THR A 39 -23.24 -9.19 11.67
CA THR A 39 -24.35 -8.22 11.62
C THR A 39 -24.13 -7.39 10.34
N ASP A 40 -24.57 -7.85 9.16
CA ASP A 40 -25.84 -7.51 8.51
C ASP A 40 -26.54 -6.23 9.03
N GLY A 41 -26.51 -5.19 8.20
CA GLY A 41 -27.76 -4.52 7.80
C GLY A 41 -28.21 -3.28 8.58
N GLY A 42 -28.02 -2.12 7.95
CA GLY A 42 -29.20 -1.33 7.54
C GLY A 42 -29.45 0.01 8.24
N GLY A 43 -29.38 1.08 7.44
CA GLY A 43 -29.92 2.41 7.72
C GLY A 43 -29.20 3.46 6.88
N LYS A 44 -29.41 3.55 5.56
CA LYS A 44 -30.49 4.29 4.87
C LYS A 44 -30.72 5.71 5.39
N ALA A 45 -30.14 6.68 4.69
CA ALA A 45 -30.79 7.93 4.26
C ALA A 45 -29.88 8.55 3.18
N ASP A 46 -30.21 8.49 1.89
CA ASP A 46 -31.23 9.27 1.14
C ASP A 46 -30.64 10.56 0.55
N GLY A 47 -30.75 10.66 -0.78
CA GLY A 47 -30.90 11.94 -1.46
C GLY A 47 -29.63 12.59 -2.01
N GLY A 48 -29.36 12.38 -3.30
CA GLY A 48 -28.35 13.17 -4.00
C GLY A 48 -28.16 12.92 -5.50
N GLU A 49 -29.18 12.47 -6.24
CA GLU A 49 -29.18 12.59 -7.70
C GLU A 49 -29.22 14.07 -8.12
N LYS A 50 -28.28 14.48 -8.97
CA LYS A 50 -28.57 15.28 -10.18
C LYS A 50 -27.34 15.40 -11.11
N PRO A 51 -27.56 15.71 -12.41
CA PRO A 51 -26.94 14.99 -13.53
C PRO A 51 -26.07 15.89 -14.42
N GLY A 52 -25.42 15.25 -15.39
CA GLY A 52 -24.96 15.85 -16.66
C GLY A 52 -23.54 16.40 -16.62
N ASP A 53 -22.66 15.87 -17.46
CA ASP A 53 -22.44 16.42 -18.80
C ASP A 53 -21.59 15.46 -19.64
N ASP A 54 -22.03 15.21 -20.87
CA ASP A 54 -21.29 14.53 -21.93
C ASP A 54 -20.29 15.53 -22.55
N ASP A 55 -18.99 15.37 -22.33
CA ASP A 55 -17.92 16.02 -23.14
C ASP A 55 -16.60 15.22 -22.98
N PRO A 56 -15.58 15.46 -23.83
CA PRO A 56 -14.77 14.45 -24.50
C PRO A 56 -13.94 13.59 -23.55
N VAL A 57 -13.59 12.36 -23.97
CA VAL A 57 -12.68 11.43 -23.27
C VAL A 57 -11.26 11.97 -23.15
N GLU A 58 -11.10 12.99 -22.32
CA GLU A 58 -9.88 13.34 -21.61
C GLU A 58 -9.59 12.17 -20.67
N ALA A 59 -8.34 11.70 -20.62
CA ALA A 59 -7.95 10.70 -19.64
C ALA A 59 -8.42 11.19 -18.26
N PRO A 60 -9.05 10.34 -17.43
CA PRO A 60 -9.64 10.80 -16.18
C PRO A 60 -8.56 11.52 -15.38
N SER A 61 -8.74 12.84 -15.22
CA SER A 61 -7.83 13.67 -14.47
C SER A 61 -7.74 13.09 -13.06
N LEU A 62 -6.53 12.69 -12.65
CA LEU A 62 -6.32 12.12 -11.33
C LEU A 62 -6.71 13.14 -10.27
N ASP A 63 -7.22 12.65 -9.14
CA ASP A 63 -7.37 13.48 -7.97
C ASP A 63 -6.00 14.08 -7.59
N PRO A 64 -5.90 15.39 -7.29
CA PRO A 64 -4.63 16.05 -7.04
C PRO A 64 -3.84 15.41 -5.88
N LYS A 65 -4.51 14.80 -4.90
CA LYS A 65 -3.83 14.08 -3.81
C LYS A 65 -3.17 12.81 -4.30
N VAL A 66 -3.86 12.08 -5.18
CA VAL A 66 -3.34 10.87 -5.82
C VAL A 66 -2.16 11.22 -6.71
N GLU A 67 -2.28 12.25 -7.55
CA GLU A 67 -1.18 12.71 -8.41
C GLU A 67 0.06 13.08 -7.59
N GLN A 68 -0.10 13.90 -6.56
CA GLN A 68 1.01 14.28 -5.68
C GLN A 68 1.64 13.07 -5.01
N ALA A 69 0.84 12.15 -4.47
CA ALA A 69 1.34 10.96 -3.80
C ALA A 69 2.10 10.02 -4.74
N VAL A 70 1.62 9.85 -5.99
CA VAL A 70 2.27 9.00 -7.01
C VAL A 70 3.58 9.61 -7.45
N ASN A 71 3.60 10.91 -7.74
CA ASN A 71 4.82 11.61 -8.15
C ASN A 71 5.91 11.51 -7.09
N VAL A 72 5.57 11.78 -5.83
CA VAL A 72 6.52 11.65 -4.71
C VAL A 72 6.96 10.20 -4.54
N ALA A 73 6.05 9.23 -4.57
CA ALA A 73 6.40 7.81 -4.42
C ALA A 73 7.31 7.30 -5.55
N ASN A 74 7.09 7.74 -6.79
CA ASN A 74 7.91 7.37 -7.94
C ASN A 74 9.31 7.99 -7.86
N SER A 75 9.41 9.25 -7.44
CA SER A 75 10.69 9.92 -7.21
C SER A 75 11.49 9.22 -6.10
N ILE A 76 10.87 8.90 -4.96
CA ILE A 76 11.53 8.18 -3.87
C ILE A 76 11.94 6.77 -4.30
N ALA A 77 11.11 6.07 -5.09
CA ALA A 77 11.46 4.74 -5.61
C ALA A 77 12.67 4.80 -6.56
N SER A 78 12.83 5.90 -7.30
CA SER A 78 13.94 6.11 -8.23
C SER A 78 15.24 6.50 -7.51
N ASP A 79 15.15 7.28 -6.43
CA ASP A 79 16.29 7.62 -5.57
C ASP A 79 15.93 7.56 -4.07
N PRO A 80 16.02 6.37 -3.44
CA PRO A 80 15.68 6.21 -2.03
C PRO A 80 16.59 6.98 -1.08
N GLY A 81 17.82 7.32 -1.51
CA GLY A 81 18.78 8.08 -0.70
C GLY A 81 18.42 9.55 -0.57
N ALA A 82 17.64 10.09 -1.51
CA ALA A 82 17.18 11.47 -1.55
C ALA A 82 15.75 11.66 -1.00
N ALA A 83 15.18 10.65 -0.31
CA ALA A 83 13.76 10.66 0.08
C ALA A 83 13.35 11.91 0.87
N ASP A 84 14.15 12.36 1.84
CA ASP A 84 13.85 13.56 2.63
C ASP A 84 13.85 14.82 1.74
N SER A 85 14.82 14.97 0.84
CA SER A 85 14.87 16.12 -0.07
C SER A 85 13.73 16.14 -1.08
N ILE A 86 13.31 14.96 -1.58
CA ILE A 86 12.16 14.83 -2.49
C ILE A 86 10.86 15.24 -1.77
N LEU A 87 10.70 14.84 -0.52
CA LEU A 87 9.56 15.23 0.30
C LEU A 87 9.55 16.74 0.54
N GLU A 88 10.69 17.30 0.96
CA GLU A 88 10.83 18.75 1.20
C GLU A 88 10.52 19.58 -0.05
N GLU A 89 11.00 19.16 -1.22
CA GLU A 89 10.70 19.81 -2.51
C GLU A 89 9.21 19.75 -2.87
N ALA A 90 8.54 18.66 -2.49
CA ALA A 90 7.09 18.52 -2.62
C ALA A 90 6.28 19.25 -1.53
N GLY A 91 6.94 19.99 -0.63
CA GLY A 91 6.29 20.67 0.49
C GLY A 91 5.76 19.71 1.56
N LEU A 92 6.32 18.50 1.62
CA LEU A 92 5.94 17.44 2.53
C LEU A 92 7.10 17.08 3.46
N ASP A 93 6.76 16.45 4.56
CA ASP A 93 7.65 15.74 5.45
C ASP A 93 7.18 14.28 5.54
N ARG A 94 7.91 13.44 6.27
CA ARG A 94 7.56 12.01 6.40
C ARG A 94 6.17 11.79 6.97
N GLN A 95 5.76 12.56 7.98
CA GLN A 95 4.44 12.42 8.62
C GLN A 95 3.32 12.92 7.71
N SER A 96 3.51 14.03 7.01
CA SER A 96 2.48 14.54 6.09
C SER A 96 2.33 13.68 4.83
N PHE A 97 3.41 13.09 4.32
CA PHE A 97 3.32 12.12 3.23
C PHE A 97 2.63 10.81 3.68
N GLU A 98 2.93 10.33 4.89
CA GLU A 98 2.21 9.19 5.47
C GLU A 98 0.73 9.50 5.66
N ALA A 99 0.39 10.68 6.17
CA ALA A 99 -1.00 11.12 6.33
C ALA A 99 -1.73 11.21 4.99
N LEU A 100 -1.06 11.70 3.94
CA LEU A 100 -1.60 11.73 2.58
C LEU A 100 -1.94 10.32 2.08
N LEU A 101 -1.04 9.35 2.29
CA LEU A 101 -1.29 7.96 1.91
C LEU A 101 -2.44 7.34 2.71
N TYR A 102 -2.57 7.64 4.00
CA TYR A 102 -3.72 7.19 4.81
C TYR A 102 -5.04 7.80 4.34
N GLU A 103 -5.03 9.06 3.92
CA GLU A 103 -6.23 9.70 3.39
C GLU A 103 -6.68 9.04 2.08
N ILE A 104 -5.74 8.77 1.18
CA ILE A 104 -5.99 8.00 -0.05
C ILE A 104 -6.52 6.61 0.30
N ALA A 105 -5.89 5.91 1.25
CA ALA A 105 -6.27 4.57 1.67
C ALA A 105 -7.67 4.49 2.31
N ARG A 106 -8.15 5.60 2.89
CA ARG A 106 -9.48 5.67 3.50
C ARG A 106 -10.60 5.77 2.47
N ASP A 107 -10.29 6.27 1.28
CA ASP A 107 -11.25 6.40 0.18
C ASP A 107 -11.04 5.28 -0.85
N PRO A 108 -12.05 4.43 -1.12
CA PRO A 108 -11.90 3.31 -2.04
C PRO A 108 -11.69 3.73 -3.49
N GLU A 109 -12.17 4.90 -3.91
CA GLU A 109 -11.99 5.40 -5.28
C GLU A 109 -10.59 6.02 -5.44
N LEU A 110 -10.10 6.77 -4.45
CA LEU A 110 -8.73 7.28 -4.45
C LEU A 110 -7.71 6.15 -4.36
N SER A 111 -7.97 5.13 -3.54
CA SER A 111 -7.12 3.94 -3.43
C SER A 111 -6.95 3.21 -4.77
N LYS A 112 -8.05 3.01 -5.51
CA LYS A 112 -8.00 2.39 -6.85
C LYS A 112 -7.22 3.27 -7.81
N SER A 113 -7.48 4.57 -7.81
CA SER A 113 -6.81 5.54 -8.68
C SER A 113 -5.30 5.55 -8.43
N TYR A 114 -4.89 5.55 -7.16
CA TYR A 114 -3.48 5.46 -6.77
C TYR A 114 -2.83 4.14 -7.20
N ALA A 115 -3.51 3.01 -7.03
CA ALA A 115 -2.99 1.71 -7.46
C ALA A 115 -2.79 1.64 -8.97
N VAL A 116 -3.77 2.11 -9.76
CA VAL A 116 -3.66 2.16 -11.23
C VAL A 116 -2.53 3.09 -11.66
N ALA A 117 -2.44 4.29 -11.06
CA ALA A 117 -1.42 5.27 -11.41
C ALA A 117 0.01 4.83 -11.00
N ARG A 118 0.16 3.94 -10.01
CA ARG A 118 1.46 3.36 -9.63
C ARG A 118 1.89 2.18 -10.50
N ASP A 119 0.95 1.54 -11.19
CA ASP A 119 1.20 0.40 -12.07
C ASP A 119 1.42 0.83 -13.54
N ALA A 120 1.04 2.07 -13.88
CA ALA A 120 1.20 2.68 -15.19
C ALA A 120 2.65 3.09 -15.51
#